data_AF-A0AB39XFJ2-F1
#
_entry.id   AF-A0AB39XFJ2-F1
#
_cell.length_a   1.000
_cell.length_b   1.000
_cell.length_c   1.000
_cell.angle_alpha   90.00
_cell.angle_beta   90.00
_cell.angle_gamma   90.00
#
_symmetry.space_group_name_H-M   'P 1'
#
loop_
_entity.id
_entity.type
_entity.pdbx_description
1 polymer ?
#
loop_
_entity_poly.entity_id
_entity_poly.type
_entity_poly.pdbx_seq_one_letter_code
_entity_poly.pdbx_strand_id
1 'polypeptide(L)'
;MHTARSVEFKDPPDYRKSIQRWWSTLQRNSMRDFISDALLRYCRALDLHEADAALLGVWQVLEKLMGTDRYDLLIDRLVRIFRDHDDARLIAAHIRLRRNQTVHSDHSISKEADAILVQAEMLAGQTIFFLLRNADQFQSLGEFHDFLDLPLDEERLQRRQKLSKFFIKYQNRT
;
A
#
# COMPACT_ATOMS: atom_id res chain seq x y z
N MET A 1 22.53 0.50 -38.91
CA MET A 1 22.67 1.45 -37.78
C MET A 1 21.31 2.09 -37.56
N HIS A 2 20.60 1.71 -36.49
CA HIS A 2 19.30 2.29 -36.16
C HIS A 2 19.52 3.59 -35.38
N THR A 3 19.37 4.73 -36.05
CA THR A 3 19.32 6.05 -35.43
C THR A 3 17.92 6.24 -34.84
N ALA A 4 17.62 5.54 -33.74
CA ALA A 4 16.40 5.79 -33.01
C ALA A 4 16.50 7.18 -32.35
N ARG A 5 15.51 8.03 -32.61
CA ARG A 5 15.41 9.39 -32.04
C ARG A 5 15.37 9.25 -30.51
N SER A 6 16.35 9.80 -29.80
CA SER A 6 16.35 9.77 -28.34
C SER A 6 15.11 10.53 -27.83
N VAL A 7 14.24 9.83 -27.12
CA VAL A 7 13.13 10.46 -26.41
C VAL A 7 13.71 11.07 -25.13
N GLU A 8 13.84 12.39 -25.09
CA GLU A 8 14.22 13.11 -23.88
C GLU A 8 12.98 13.40 -23.05
N PHE A 9 12.91 12.80 -21.87
CA PHE A 9 11.90 13.14 -20.87
C PHE A 9 12.41 14.34 -20.07
N LYS A 10 11.59 15.38 -19.94
CA LYS A 10 11.89 16.49 -19.04
C LYS A 10 11.64 16.05 -17.61
N ASP A 11 12.60 16.30 -16.74
CA ASP A 11 12.42 16.11 -15.30
C ASP A 11 11.18 16.88 -14.82
N PRO A 12 10.33 16.26 -13.98
CA PRO A 12 9.21 16.96 -13.36
C PRO A 12 9.71 18.18 -12.56
N PRO A 13 8.95 19.29 -12.53
CA PRO A 13 9.37 20.47 -11.78
C PRO A 13 9.58 20.12 -10.29
N ASP A 14 10.66 20.64 -9.71
CA ASP A 14 11.01 20.50 -8.28
C ASP A 14 11.16 19.05 -7.73
N TYR A 15 11.27 18.03 -8.59
CA TYR A 15 11.38 16.63 -8.14
C TYR A 15 12.51 16.39 -7.12
N ARG A 16 13.69 17.03 -7.32
CA ARG A 16 14.83 16.91 -6.41
C ARG A 16 14.50 17.39 -5.00
N LYS A 17 13.82 18.52 -4.88
CA LYS A 17 13.40 19.05 -3.57
C LYS A 17 12.40 18.12 -2.92
N SER A 18 11.46 17.57 -3.69
CA SER A 18 10.46 16.61 -3.20
C SER A 18 11.11 15.33 -2.69
N ILE A 19 12.05 14.75 -3.45
CA ILE A 19 12.82 13.58 -3.04
C ILE A 19 13.65 13.86 -1.79
N GLN A 20 14.34 15.00 -1.73
CA GLN A 20 15.13 15.38 -0.55
C GLN A 20 14.27 15.53 0.70
N ARG A 21 13.07 16.11 0.59
CA ARG A 21 12.12 16.20 1.70
C ARG A 21 11.67 14.80 2.13
N TRP A 22 11.22 13.97 1.19
CA TRP A 22 10.80 12.60 1.46
C TRP A 22 11.89 11.77 2.14
N TRP A 23 13.12 11.86 1.65
CA TRP A 23 14.27 11.21 2.26
C TRP A 23 14.49 11.70 3.70
N SER A 24 14.43 13.02 3.91
CA SER A 24 14.59 13.61 5.24
C SER A 24 13.48 13.22 6.23
N THR A 25 12.26 13.04 5.74
CA THR A 25 11.12 12.53 6.53
C THR A 25 11.34 11.06 6.89
N LEU A 26 11.70 10.23 5.91
CA LEU A 26 11.96 8.81 6.11
C LEU A 26 13.09 8.58 7.12
N GLN A 27 14.17 9.35 7.06
CA GLN A 27 15.32 9.23 7.97
C GLN A 27 14.97 9.48 9.44
N ARG A 28 13.92 10.28 9.70
CA ARG A 28 13.47 10.61 11.06
C ARG A 28 12.32 9.74 11.54
N ASN A 29 11.86 8.80 10.72
CA ASN A 29 10.67 8.02 10.99
C ASN A 29 10.98 6.77 11.83
N SER A 30 10.13 6.47 12.82
CA SER A 30 10.23 5.27 13.67
C SER A 30 10.10 3.97 12.87
N MET A 31 9.33 3.98 11.78
CA MET A 31 9.11 2.85 10.88
C MET A 31 10.02 2.88 9.64
N ARG A 32 11.09 3.68 9.66
CA ARG A 32 12.03 3.84 8.53
C ARG A 32 12.43 2.53 7.89
N ASP A 33 12.87 1.57 8.68
CA ASP A 33 13.42 0.30 8.18
C ASP A 33 12.33 -0.53 7.49
N PHE A 34 11.12 -0.52 8.05
CA PHE A 34 9.96 -1.18 7.45
C PHE A 34 9.57 -0.54 6.11
N ILE A 35 9.44 0.80 6.09
CA ILE A 35 9.07 1.54 4.87
C ILE A 35 10.15 1.37 3.79
N SER A 36 11.42 1.40 4.19
CA SER A 36 12.56 1.21 3.29
C SER A 36 12.58 -0.21 2.69
N ASP A 37 12.36 -1.24 3.51
CA ASP A 37 12.26 -2.62 3.02
C ASP A 37 11.04 -2.82 2.10
N ALA A 38 9.88 -2.23 2.43
CA ALA A 38 8.69 -2.28 1.59
C ALA A 38 8.93 -1.59 0.23
N LEU A 39 9.53 -0.40 0.24
CA LEU A 39 9.87 0.34 -0.98
C LEU A 39 10.90 -0.42 -1.84
N LEU A 40 11.92 -1.01 -1.23
CA LEU A 40 12.91 -1.81 -1.96
C LEU A 40 12.29 -3.05 -2.61
N ARG A 41 11.40 -3.75 -1.89
CA ARG A 41 10.67 -4.90 -2.45
C ARG A 41 9.74 -4.49 -3.57
N TYR A 42 9.07 -3.35 -3.42
CA TYR A 42 8.24 -2.76 -4.45
C TYR A 42 9.02 -2.48 -5.73
N CYS A 43 10.14 -1.75 -5.64
CA CYS A 43 10.99 -1.49 -6.81
C CYS A 43 11.48 -2.79 -7.44
N ARG A 44 11.99 -3.75 -6.65
CA ARG A 44 12.45 -5.05 -7.15
C ARG A 44 11.35 -5.84 -7.85
N ALA A 45 10.12 -5.78 -7.36
CA ALA A 45 8.99 -6.46 -8.00
C ALA A 45 8.66 -5.83 -9.36
N LEU A 46 8.72 -4.50 -9.48
CA LEU A 46 8.50 -3.79 -10.74
C LEU A 46 9.66 -3.95 -11.73
N ASP A 47 10.87 -4.21 -11.25
CA ASP A 47 12.04 -4.50 -12.09
C ASP A 47 12.02 -5.92 -12.72
N LEU A 48 11.05 -6.76 -12.34
CA LEU A 48 10.91 -8.11 -12.92
C LEU A 48 10.39 -8.03 -14.36
N HIS A 49 10.99 -8.84 -15.24
CA HIS A 49 10.62 -8.88 -16.65
C HIS A 49 9.25 -9.54 -16.89
N GLU A 50 8.99 -10.64 -16.18
CA GLU A 50 7.76 -11.43 -16.35
C GLU A 50 6.61 -10.79 -15.56
N ALA A 51 5.53 -10.46 -16.26
CA ALA A 51 4.38 -9.77 -15.66
C ALA A 51 3.74 -10.55 -14.50
N ASP A 52 3.66 -11.88 -14.64
CA ASP A 52 3.17 -12.78 -13.61
C ASP A 52 4.03 -12.72 -12.34
N ALA A 53 5.35 -12.66 -12.49
CA ALA A 53 6.30 -12.55 -11.38
C ALA A 53 6.25 -11.15 -10.74
N ALA A 54 6.15 -10.10 -11.55
CA ALA A 54 5.97 -8.73 -11.08
C ALA A 54 4.68 -8.57 -10.27
N LEU A 55 3.56 -9.10 -10.77
CA LEU A 55 2.26 -9.08 -10.09
C LEU A 55 2.33 -9.79 -8.73
N LEU A 56 2.94 -10.97 -8.70
CA LEU A 56 3.13 -11.71 -7.46
C LEU A 56 4.01 -10.95 -6.46
N GLY A 57 5.10 -10.34 -6.93
CA GLY A 57 6.00 -9.54 -6.10
C GLY A 57 5.32 -8.31 -5.51
N VAL A 58 4.54 -7.57 -6.31
CA VAL A 58 3.77 -6.41 -5.85
C VAL A 58 2.67 -6.83 -4.86
N TRP A 59 2.02 -7.98 -5.10
CA TRP A 59 1.05 -8.52 -4.15
C TRP A 59 1.68 -8.85 -2.79
N GLN A 60 2.87 -9.47 -2.78
CA GLN A 60 3.61 -9.75 -1.55
C GLN A 60 3.99 -8.46 -0.79
N VAL A 61 4.23 -7.37 -1.52
CA VAL A 61 4.42 -6.04 -0.90
C VAL A 61 3.14 -5.59 -0.21
N LEU A 62 1.97 -5.74 -0.85
CA LEU A 62 0.68 -5.43 -0.20
C LEU A 62 0.43 -6.29 1.04
N GLU A 63 0.70 -7.60 0.98
CA GLU A 63 0.59 -8.51 2.14
C GLU A 63 1.46 -8.04 3.30
N LYS A 64 2.71 -7.64 3.00
CA LYS A 64 3.64 -7.10 4.00
C LYS A 64 3.14 -5.78 4.59
N LEU A 65 2.70 -4.86 3.75
CA LEU A 65 2.18 -3.55 4.17
C LEU A 65 0.95 -3.70 5.07
N MET A 66 0.02 -4.56 4.66
CA MET A 66 -1.22 -4.82 5.40
C MET A 66 -1.03 -5.75 6.60
N GLY A 67 0.14 -6.39 6.74
CA GLY A 67 0.44 -7.29 7.86
C GLY A 67 -0.36 -8.58 7.86
N THR A 68 -0.84 -9.04 6.69
CA THR A 68 -1.65 -10.25 6.58
C THR A 68 -1.60 -10.82 5.17
N ASP A 69 -1.65 -12.15 5.07
CA ASP A 69 -1.84 -12.93 3.85
C ASP A 69 -3.32 -13.33 3.63
N ARG A 70 -4.19 -13.04 4.61
CA ARG A 70 -5.63 -13.33 4.52
C ARG A 70 -6.30 -12.32 3.60
N TYR A 71 -6.69 -12.78 2.42
CA TYR A 71 -7.16 -11.90 1.35
C TYR A 71 -8.29 -10.94 1.75
N ASP A 72 -9.29 -11.41 2.49
CA ASP A 72 -10.42 -10.56 2.86
C ASP A 72 -9.99 -9.44 3.83
N LEU A 73 -9.09 -9.76 4.78
CA LEU A 73 -8.54 -8.78 5.71
C LEU A 73 -7.57 -7.82 5.01
N LEU A 74 -6.74 -8.34 4.10
CA LEU A 74 -5.85 -7.53 3.27
C LEU A 74 -6.65 -6.48 2.50
N ILE A 75 -7.68 -6.92 1.77
CA ILE A 75 -8.52 -6.02 0.99
C ILE A 75 -9.19 -5.02 1.91
N ASP A 76 -9.81 -5.45 3.01
CA ASP A 76 -10.49 -4.56 3.95
C ASP A 76 -9.57 -3.45 4.50
N ARG A 77 -8.37 -3.83 4.96
CA ARG A 77 -7.33 -2.89 5.42
C ARG A 77 -6.89 -1.95 4.29
N LEU A 78 -6.67 -2.48 3.10
CA LEU A 78 -6.20 -1.72 1.96
C LEU A 78 -7.18 -0.62 1.55
N VAL A 79 -8.50 -0.89 1.52
CA VAL A 79 -9.48 0.13 1.07
C VAL A 79 -9.43 1.39 1.92
N ARG A 80 -9.12 1.29 3.22
CA ARG A 80 -9.13 2.42 4.17
C ARG A 80 -8.09 3.49 3.89
N ILE A 81 -7.10 3.15 3.06
CA ILE A 81 -6.05 4.07 2.65
C ILE A 81 -6.56 4.99 1.53
N PHE A 82 -7.54 4.54 0.76
CA PHE A 82 -8.04 5.22 -0.42
C PHE A 82 -9.29 6.02 -0.07
N ARG A 83 -9.50 7.13 -0.75
CA ARG A 83 -10.70 7.94 -0.57
C ARG A 83 -11.95 7.25 -1.14
N ASP A 84 -11.79 6.61 -2.30
CA ASP A 84 -12.85 5.83 -2.92
C ASP A 84 -12.69 4.36 -2.52
N HIS A 85 -13.44 3.97 -1.49
CA HIS A 85 -13.35 2.63 -0.90
C HIS A 85 -13.89 1.55 -1.84
N ASP A 86 -14.89 1.87 -2.67
CA ASP A 86 -15.55 0.89 -3.52
C ASP A 86 -14.70 0.60 -4.75
N ASP A 87 -14.13 1.63 -5.37
CA ASP A 87 -13.17 1.47 -6.45
C ASP A 87 -11.93 0.70 -6.00
N ALA A 88 -11.33 1.08 -4.86
CA ALA A 88 -10.17 0.38 -4.32
C ALA A 88 -10.47 -1.10 -4.03
N ARG A 89 -11.68 -1.40 -3.52
CA ARG A 89 -12.11 -2.77 -3.26
C ARG A 89 -12.27 -3.58 -4.55
N LEU A 90 -12.89 -3.01 -5.59
CA LEU A 90 -13.05 -3.67 -6.88
C LEU A 90 -11.70 -3.98 -7.53
N ILE A 91 -10.78 -3.01 -7.52
CA ILE A 91 -9.43 -3.18 -8.06
C ILE A 91 -8.66 -4.25 -7.28
N ALA A 92 -8.68 -4.19 -5.94
CA ALA A 92 -7.99 -5.17 -5.11
C ALA A 92 -8.57 -6.60 -5.27
N ALA A 93 -9.89 -6.72 -5.41
CA ALA A 93 -10.54 -8.00 -5.70
C ALA A 93 -10.17 -8.56 -7.08
N HIS A 94 -10.07 -7.68 -8.09
CA HIS A 94 -9.61 -8.05 -9.43
C HIS A 94 -8.16 -8.56 -9.40
N ILE A 95 -7.25 -7.83 -8.75
CA ILE A 95 -5.85 -8.25 -8.59
C ILE A 95 -5.75 -9.61 -7.89
N ARG A 96 -6.50 -9.82 -6.79
CA ARG A 96 -6.55 -11.10 -6.09
C ARG A 96 -6.95 -12.25 -7.01
N LEU A 97 -8.03 -12.07 -7.77
CA LEU A 97 -8.53 -13.10 -8.68
C LEU A 97 -7.46 -13.51 -9.69
N ARG A 98 -6.74 -12.52 -10.24
CA ARG A 98 -5.72 -12.74 -11.27
C ARG A 98 -4.44 -13.35 -10.69
N ARG A 99 -3.99 -12.90 -9.52
CA ARG A 99 -2.91 -13.56 -8.77
C ARG A 99 -3.21 -15.03 -8.54
N ASN A 100 -4.44 -15.37 -8.17
CA ASN A 100 -4.84 -16.76 -7.96
C ASN A 100 -4.86 -17.56 -9.26
N GLN A 101 -5.25 -16.95 -10.37
CA GLN A 101 -5.15 -17.57 -11.69
C GLN A 101 -3.69 -17.84 -12.08
N THR A 102 -2.78 -16.88 -11.91
CA THR A 102 -1.35 -17.05 -12.18
C THR A 102 -0.72 -18.16 -11.34
N VAL A 103 -1.15 -18.32 -10.08
CA VAL A 103 -0.60 -19.35 -9.15
C VAL A 103 -1.18 -20.74 -9.41
N HIS A 104 -2.43 -20.84 -9.87
CA HIS A 104 -3.14 -22.12 -9.99
C HIS A 104 -3.41 -22.58 -11.43
N SER A 105 -3.11 -21.77 -12.44
CA SER A 105 -3.42 -22.06 -13.84
C SER A 105 -2.20 -21.79 -14.71
N ASP A 106 -2.00 -22.60 -15.77
CA ASP A 106 -1.02 -22.32 -16.85
C ASP A 106 -1.42 -21.09 -17.71
N HIS A 107 -2.33 -20.24 -17.22
CA HIS A 107 -2.83 -19.06 -17.94
C HIS A 107 -2.04 -17.83 -17.51
N SER A 108 -1.10 -17.42 -18.35
CA SER A 108 -0.40 -16.14 -18.18
C SER A 108 -1.36 -14.96 -18.34
N ILE A 109 -1.16 -13.91 -17.55
CA ILE A 109 -1.92 -12.65 -17.64
C ILE A 109 -1.64 -11.83 -18.91
N SER A 110 -0.80 -12.32 -19.82
CA SER A 110 -0.26 -11.64 -21.01
C SER A 110 -1.18 -10.64 -21.74
N LYS A 111 -2.48 -10.91 -21.90
CA LYS A 111 -3.40 -10.00 -22.61
C LYS A 111 -3.81 -8.75 -21.83
N GLU A 112 -3.80 -8.82 -20.50
CA GLU A 112 -4.23 -7.73 -19.60
C GLU A 112 -3.11 -7.35 -18.60
N ALA A 113 -1.89 -7.86 -18.84
CA ALA A 113 -0.72 -7.71 -17.98
C ALA A 113 -0.45 -6.25 -17.60
N ASP A 114 -0.44 -5.35 -18.58
CA ASP A 114 -0.15 -3.94 -18.34
C ASP A 114 -1.21 -3.29 -17.45
N ALA A 115 -2.49 -3.54 -17.73
CA ALA A 115 -3.59 -2.95 -16.98
C ALA A 115 -3.56 -3.40 -15.51
N ILE A 116 -3.31 -4.69 -15.27
CA ILE A 116 -3.31 -5.21 -13.91
C ILE A 116 -2.05 -4.83 -13.13
N LEU A 117 -0.90 -4.76 -13.79
CA LEU A 117 0.33 -4.27 -13.17
C LEU A 117 0.20 -2.81 -12.79
N VAL A 118 -0.38 -1.96 -13.65
CA VAL A 118 -0.64 -0.55 -13.31
C VAL A 118 -1.60 -0.44 -12.12
N GLN A 119 -2.63 -1.30 -12.05
CA GLN A 119 -3.53 -1.34 -10.89
C GLN A 119 -2.81 -1.76 -9.60
N ALA A 120 -1.99 -2.80 -9.65
CA ALA A 120 -1.23 -3.29 -8.51
C ALA A 120 -0.16 -2.28 -8.06
N GLU A 121 0.56 -1.70 -9.01
CA GLU A 121 1.52 -0.61 -8.83
C GLU A 121 0.85 0.57 -8.12
N MET A 122 -0.30 1.01 -8.61
CA MET A 122 -1.05 2.11 -8.02
C MET A 122 -1.42 1.82 -6.56
N LEU A 123 -1.96 0.64 -6.26
CA LEU A 123 -2.36 0.31 -4.89
C LEU A 123 -1.16 0.25 -3.94
N ALA A 124 -0.08 -0.43 -4.34
CA ALA A 124 1.12 -0.57 -3.52
C ALA A 124 1.86 0.77 -3.36
N GLY A 125 2.03 1.51 -4.45
CA GLY A 125 2.68 2.82 -4.47
C GLY A 125 1.92 3.82 -3.60
N GLN A 126 0.61 3.97 -3.76
CA GLN A 126 -0.19 4.88 -2.94
C GLN A 126 -0.17 4.49 -1.45
N THR A 127 -0.16 3.19 -1.14
CA THR A 127 0.00 2.71 0.24
C THR A 127 1.35 3.09 0.84
N ILE A 128 2.45 2.89 0.09
CA ILE A 128 3.79 3.28 0.54
C ILE A 128 3.87 4.80 0.73
N PHE A 129 3.28 5.59 -0.18
CA PHE A 129 3.26 7.05 -0.05
C PHE A 129 2.38 7.53 1.11
N PHE A 130 1.26 6.86 1.36
CA PHE A 130 0.43 7.14 2.53
C PHE A 130 1.23 6.94 3.81
N LEU A 131 1.93 5.81 3.94
CA LEU A 131 2.81 5.56 5.08
C LEU A 131 3.89 6.62 5.16
N LEU A 132 4.65 6.87 4.09
CA LEU A 132 5.73 7.86 4.09
C LEU A 132 5.26 9.26 4.52
N ARG A 133 4.04 9.65 4.14
CA ARG A 133 3.45 10.96 4.47
C ARG A 133 2.91 11.06 5.90
N ASN A 134 2.41 9.95 6.45
CA ASN A 134 1.71 9.93 7.75
C ASN A 134 2.43 9.09 8.80
N ALA A 135 3.65 8.63 8.55
CA ALA A 135 4.33 7.71 9.45
C ALA A 135 4.76 8.36 10.78
N ASP A 136 4.69 9.69 10.91
CA ASP A 136 4.81 10.40 12.19
C ASP A 136 3.57 10.22 13.09
N GLN A 137 2.44 9.81 12.52
CA GLN A 137 1.20 9.50 13.25
C GLN A 137 1.24 8.11 13.90
N PHE A 138 2.22 7.27 13.56
CA PHE A 138 2.31 5.90 14.05
C PHE A 138 3.67 5.67 14.73
N GLN A 139 3.64 5.26 15.99
CA GLN A 139 4.82 4.91 16.78
C GLN A 139 5.37 3.52 16.41
N SER A 140 4.52 2.65 15.86
CA SER A 140 4.90 1.29 15.46
C SER A 140 4.07 0.76 14.30
N LEU A 141 4.55 -0.33 13.68
CA LEU A 141 3.79 -1.07 12.68
C LEU A 141 2.46 -1.61 13.23
N GLY A 142 2.45 -2.03 14.50
CA GLY A 142 1.22 -2.50 15.16
C GLY A 142 0.16 -1.40 15.25
N GLU A 143 0.57 -0.17 15.60
CA GLU A 143 -0.35 0.97 15.64
C GLU A 143 -0.90 1.34 14.26
N PHE A 144 -0.07 1.21 13.21
CA PHE A 144 -0.55 1.36 11.85
C PHE A 144 -1.61 0.30 11.50
N HIS A 145 -1.40 -0.97 11.87
CA HIS A 145 -2.40 -2.01 11.65
C HIS A 145 -3.67 -1.80 12.48
N ASP A 146 -3.55 -1.33 13.72
CA ASP A 146 -4.69 -0.96 14.56
C ASP A 146 -5.53 0.17 13.92
N PHE A 147 -4.86 1.13 13.27
CA PHE A 147 -5.51 2.18 12.48
C PHE A 147 -6.26 1.58 11.28
N LEU A 148 -5.66 0.65 10.55
CA LEU A 148 -6.32 -0.03 9.43
C LEU A 148 -7.47 -0.96 9.89
N ASP A 149 -7.54 -1.33 11.16
CA ASP A 149 -8.65 -2.10 11.72
C ASP A 149 -9.79 -1.21 12.28
N LEU A 150 -9.66 0.12 12.15
CA LEU A 150 -10.74 1.03 12.49
C LEU A 150 -11.94 0.85 11.54
N PRO A 151 -13.19 0.98 12.04
CA PRO A 151 -14.36 0.94 11.19
C PRO A 151 -14.43 2.17 10.28
N LEU A 152 -14.91 1.99 9.05
CA LEU A 152 -15.17 3.10 8.11
C LEU A 152 -16.42 3.93 8.49
N ASP A 153 -17.32 3.34 9.25
CA ASP A 153 -18.56 3.96 9.72
C ASP A 153 -18.25 4.97 10.84
N GLU A 154 -18.51 6.26 10.57
CA GLU A 154 -18.25 7.36 11.48
C GLU A 154 -19.01 7.20 12.81
N GLU A 155 -20.26 6.73 12.78
CA GLU A 155 -21.04 6.53 13.99
C GLU A 155 -20.40 5.46 14.88
N ARG A 156 -19.91 4.37 14.27
CA ARG A 156 -19.15 3.33 14.98
C ARG A 156 -17.83 3.86 15.54
N LEU A 157 -17.11 4.71 14.80
CA LEU A 157 -15.88 5.36 15.30
C LEU A 157 -16.17 6.24 16.52
N GLN A 158 -17.17 7.12 16.42
CA GLN A 158 -17.57 7.99 17.51
C GLN A 158 -18.06 7.18 18.73
N ARG A 159 -18.80 6.09 18.50
CA ARG A 159 -19.23 5.18 19.56
C ARG A 159 -18.04 4.52 20.26
N ARG A 160 -17.06 4.01 19.51
CA ARG A 160 -15.82 3.43 20.05
C ARG A 160 -15.05 4.45 20.88
N GLN A 161 -14.90 5.69 20.37
CA GLN A 161 -14.23 6.76 21.10
C GLN A 161 -14.92 7.10 22.43
N LYS A 162 -16.26 7.20 22.43
CA LYS A 162 -17.06 7.45 23.65
C LYS A 162 -16.87 6.34 24.68
N LEU A 163 -16.91 5.07 24.26
CA LEU A 163 -16.72 3.92 25.13
C LEU A 163 -15.30 3.87 25.72
N SER A 164 -14.26 4.12 24.92
CA SER A 164 -12.88 4.17 25.41
C SER A 164 -12.69 5.28 26.46
N LYS A 165 -13.21 6.48 26.20
CA LYS A 165 -13.18 7.59 27.17
C LYS A 165 -13.91 7.25 28.47
N PHE A 166 -15.06 6.59 28.38
CA PHE A 166 -15.79 6.12 29.55
C PHE A 166 -15.01 5.06 30.35
N PHE A 167 -14.38 4.09 29.67
CA PHE A 167 -13.60 3.03 30.31
C PHE A 167 -12.40 3.58 31.09
N ILE A 168 -11.66 4.54 30.52
CA ILE A 168 -10.56 5.23 31.23
C ILE A 168 -11.08 5.91 32.51
N LYS A 169 -12.22 6.62 32.41
CA LYS A 169 -12.86 7.24 33.58
C LYS A 169 -13.36 6.22 34.61
N TYR A 170 -13.69 5.00 34.19
CA TYR A 170 -14.11 3.92 35.09
C TYR A 170 -12.92 3.29 35.82
N GLN A 171 -11.77 3.12 35.14
CA GLN A 171 -10.54 2.60 35.75
C GLN A 171 -9.93 3.57 36.76
N ASN A 172 -9.97 4.88 36.50
CA ASN A 172 -9.44 5.92 37.39
C ASN A 172 -10.34 6.22 38.61
N ARG A 173 -11.24 5.30 39.01
CA ARG A 173 -12.17 5.47 40.14
C ARG A 173 -11.63 4.99 41.50
N THR A 174 -10.35 4.68 41.59
CA THR A 174 -9.62 4.71 42.89
C THR A 174 -9.56 6.13 43.43
#